data_AF-A0A2G6DAG1-F1
#
_entry.id   AF-A0A2G6DAG1-F1
#
_cell.length_a   1.000
_cell.length_b   1.000
_cell.length_c   1.000
_cell.angle_alpha   90.00
_cell.angle_beta   90.00
_cell.angle_gamma   90.00
#
_symmetry.space_group_name_H-M   'P 1'
#
loop_
_entity.id
_entity.type
_entity.pdbx_description
1 polymer ?
#
loop_
_entity_poly.entity_id
_entity_poly.type
_entity_poly.pdbx_seq_one_letter_code
_entity_poly.pdbx_strand_id
1 'polypeptide(L)'
;MNLDNVVGQSFKGVTLETCRDVKVTRPRVRPVDQFPNDVRVEFPRKLRELFPVGTKYKATVKVCQKHNKDGSKKGGPYLRASDIALIPESVPDEGLVAQVKKGSISGLAYKYVWDEMF
;
A
#
# COMPACT_ATOMS: atom_id res chain seq x y z
N MET A 1 1.73 -0.09 -18.31
CA MET A 1 2.16 -1.50 -18.25
C MET A 1 0.93 -2.38 -18.06
N ASN A 2 0.76 -3.46 -18.84
CA ASN A 2 -0.31 -4.44 -18.60
C ASN A 2 0.21 -5.50 -17.61
N LEU A 3 -0.41 -5.61 -16.43
CA LEU A 3 0.04 -6.52 -15.38
C LEU A 3 -0.17 -8.00 -15.73
N ASP A 4 -1.17 -8.34 -16.55
CA ASP A 4 -1.44 -9.74 -16.92
C ASP A 4 -0.24 -10.39 -17.61
N ASN A 5 0.52 -9.61 -18.39
CA ASN A 5 1.68 -10.10 -19.15
C ASN A 5 2.93 -10.31 -18.29
N VAL A 6 2.93 -9.83 -17.06
CA VAL A 6 4.09 -9.86 -16.16
C VAL A 6 3.78 -10.51 -14.82
N VAL A 7 2.65 -11.22 -14.72
CA VAL A 7 2.33 -12.02 -13.54
C VAL A 7 3.48 -13.00 -13.25
N GLY A 8 3.92 -13.03 -12.00
CA GLY A 8 5.04 -13.85 -11.54
C GLY A 8 6.39 -13.11 -11.54
N GLN A 9 6.52 -12.01 -12.27
CA GLN A 9 7.76 -11.22 -12.33
C GLN A 9 7.91 -10.31 -11.09
N SER A 10 9.17 -10.00 -10.76
CA SER A 10 9.55 -9.11 -9.67
C SER A 10 10.31 -7.90 -10.18
N PHE A 11 10.02 -6.73 -9.62
CA PHE A 11 10.60 -5.45 -9.99
C PHE A 11 11.20 -4.80 -8.75
N LYS A 12 12.47 -4.43 -8.82
CA LYS A 12 13.20 -3.79 -7.71
C LYS A 12 13.12 -2.27 -7.80
N GLY A 13 13.24 -1.60 -6.67
CA GLY A 13 13.36 -0.13 -6.61
C GLY A 13 12.07 0.61 -6.99
N VAL A 14 10.92 -0.05 -6.90
CA VAL A 14 9.61 0.55 -7.16
C VAL A 14 9.25 1.51 -6.04
N THR A 15 8.80 2.71 -6.41
CA THR A 15 8.38 3.71 -5.44
C THR A 15 6.92 3.52 -5.10
N LEU A 16 6.63 3.38 -3.81
CA LEU A 16 5.31 3.20 -3.24
C LEU A 16 4.99 4.35 -2.28
N GLU A 17 3.74 4.77 -2.20
CA GLU A 17 3.30 5.88 -1.35
C GLU A 17 2.08 5.49 -0.52
N THR A 18 2.10 5.80 0.79
CA THR A 18 0.92 5.67 1.66
C THR A 18 -0.13 6.71 1.27
N CYS A 19 -1.35 6.27 0.97
CA CYS A 19 -2.43 7.11 0.48
C CYS A 19 -3.77 6.84 1.19
N ARG A 20 -4.67 7.82 1.11
CA ARG A 20 -6.08 7.64 1.50
C ARG A 20 -6.86 7.05 0.33
N ASP A 21 -7.77 6.14 0.66
CA ASP A 21 -8.73 5.58 -0.28
C ASP A 21 -10.10 6.13 0.07
N VAL A 22 -10.84 6.63 -0.93
CA VAL A 22 -12.17 7.24 -0.70
C VAL A 22 -13.23 6.19 -0.33
N LYS A 23 -13.00 4.91 -0.67
CA LYS A 23 -13.97 3.83 -0.46
C LYS A 23 -13.77 3.10 0.86
N VAL A 24 -12.61 3.23 1.51
CA VAL A 24 -12.31 2.54 2.77
C VAL A 24 -11.54 3.44 3.72
N THR A 25 -11.75 3.26 5.03
CA THR A 25 -11.05 4.11 6.02
C THR A 25 -9.57 3.75 6.19
N ARG A 26 -9.19 2.50 5.94
CA ARG A 26 -7.80 2.04 6.17
C ARG A 26 -6.83 2.67 5.17
N PRO A 27 -5.61 3.03 5.61
CA PRO A 27 -4.59 3.56 4.70
C PRO A 27 -4.22 2.49 3.66
N ARG A 28 -4.02 2.94 2.43
CA ARG A 28 -3.55 2.12 1.31
C ARG A 28 -2.16 2.53 0.91
N VAL A 29 -1.57 1.74 0.02
CA VAL A 29 -0.32 2.08 -0.63
C VAL A 29 -0.57 1.95 -2.13
N ARG A 30 -0.05 2.89 -2.90
CA ARG A 30 -0.11 2.91 -4.36
C ARG A 30 1.29 3.02 -4.95
N PRO A 31 1.55 2.48 -6.15
CA PRO A 31 2.74 2.83 -6.90
C PRO A 31 2.63 4.28 -7.41
N VAL A 32 3.77 4.95 -7.53
CA VAL A 32 3.83 6.34 -8.03
C VAL A 32 4.57 6.49 -9.36
N ASP A 33 5.27 5.46 -9.83
CA ASP A 33 6.13 5.52 -11.01
C ASP A 33 5.81 4.43 -12.07
N GLN A 34 6.18 3.17 -11.81
CA GLN A 34 6.29 2.12 -12.83
C GLN A 34 4.98 1.39 -13.12
N PHE A 35 4.00 1.51 -12.24
CA PHE A 35 2.73 0.77 -12.31
C PHE A 35 1.53 1.74 -12.23
N PRO A 36 0.36 1.36 -12.77
CA PRO A 36 -0.85 2.14 -12.62
C PRO A 36 -1.20 2.36 -11.14
N ASN A 37 -1.59 3.58 -10.80
CA ASN A 37 -1.77 4.02 -9.41
C ASN A 37 -2.99 3.40 -8.69
N ASP A 38 -3.90 2.79 -9.43
CA ASP A 38 -5.11 2.13 -8.96
C ASP A 38 -4.89 0.64 -8.68
N VAL A 39 -3.72 0.10 -9.04
CA VAL A 39 -3.36 -1.29 -8.76
C VAL A 39 -3.29 -1.52 -7.26
N ARG A 40 -3.96 -2.59 -6.82
CA ARG A 40 -3.90 -3.04 -5.44
C ARG A 40 -2.47 -3.40 -5.05
N VAL A 41 -1.99 -2.84 -3.95
CA VAL A 41 -0.74 -3.24 -3.30
C VAL A 41 -1.02 -3.97 -1.99
N GLU A 42 -0.52 -5.21 -1.86
CA GLU A 42 -0.36 -5.89 -0.57
C GLU A 42 0.91 -5.36 0.10
N PHE A 43 0.72 -4.65 1.21
CA PHE A 43 1.79 -3.94 1.93
C PHE A 43 1.63 -4.13 3.45
N PRO A 44 2.73 -4.23 4.22
CA PRO A 44 2.68 -4.40 5.66
C PRO A 44 1.78 -3.38 6.34
N ARG A 45 0.96 -3.85 7.27
CA ARG A 45 0.01 -3.00 7.98
C ARG A 45 0.73 -1.96 8.85
N LYS A 46 1.69 -2.41 9.66
CA LYS A 46 2.42 -1.57 10.62
C LYS A 46 3.03 -0.34 9.95
N LEU A 47 3.65 -0.50 8.78
CA LEU A 47 4.27 0.62 8.05
C LEU A 47 3.26 1.66 7.56
N ARG A 48 2.01 1.28 7.27
CA ARG A 48 0.95 2.20 6.85
C ARG A 48 0.32 2.97 8.02
N GLU A 49 0.56 2.51 9.24
CA GLU A 49 0.05 3.11 10.49
C GLU A 49 1.11 3.96 11.18
N LEU A 50 2.39 3.68 10.91
CA LEU A 50 3.55 4.31 11.54
C LEU A 50 3.98 5.63 10.93
N PHE A 51 3.43 6.06 9.79
CA PHE A 51 3.87 7.28 9.13
C PHE A 51 2.68 8.02 8.50
N PRO A 52 2.77 9.34 8.29
CA PRO A 52 1.71 10.11 7.68
C PRO A 52 1.42 9.65 6.25
N VAL A 53 0.19 9.91 5.81
CA VAL A 53 -0.18 9.86 4.39
C VAL A 53 0.78 10.73 3.57
N GLY A 54 1.21 10.23 2.42
CA GLY A 54 2.23 10.86 1.57
C GLY A 54 3.63 10.27 1.73
N THR A 55 3.89 9.54 2.82
CA THR A 55 5.17 8.86 3.04
C THR A 55 5.46 7.85 1.93
N LYS A 56 6.69 7.89 1.40
CA LYS A 56 7.15 7.03 0.31
C LYS A 56 8.14 5.96 0.78
N TYR A 57 8.17 4.87 0.03
CA TYR A 57 9.02 3.72 0.25
C TYR A 57 9.61 3.27 -1.07
N LYS A 58 10.84 2.76 -1.03
CA LYS A 58 11.39 1.89 -2.06
C LYS A 58 11.12 0.44 -1.69
N ALA A 59 10.68 -0.36 -2.66
CA ALA A 59 10.42 -1.77 -2.43
C ALA A 59 10.76 -2.61 -3.66
N THR A 60 10.97 -3.90 -3.43
CA THR A 60 10.76 -4.91 -4.45
C THR A 60 9.27 -5.22 -4.50
N VAL A 61 8.68 -5.30 -5.69
CA VAL A 61 7.29 -5.75 -5.86
C VAL A 61 7.23 -6.95 -6.78
N LYS A 62 6.46 -7.96 -6.37
CA LYS A 62 6.09 -9.09 -7.23
C LYS A 62 4.68 -8.88 -7.77
N VAL A 63 4.49 -9.07 -9.06
CA VAL A 63 3.17 -9.08 -9.68
C VAL A 63 2.52 -10.44 -9.43
N CYS A 64 1.37 -10.45 -8.77
CA CYS A 64 0.68 -11.66 -8.34
C CYS A 64 -0.75 -11.70 -8.91
N GLN A 65 -1.28 -12.92 -9.08
CA GLN A 65 -2.67 -13.16 -9.47
C GLN A 65 -3.29 -14.14 -8.47
N LYS A 66 -4.44 -13.78 -7.89
CA LYS A 66 -5.22 -14.74 -7.06
C LYS A 66 -5.99 -15.66 -7.99
N HIS A 67 -6.13 -16.91 -7.56
CA HIS A 67 -6.94 -17.91 -8.25
C HIS A 67 -7.98 -18.47 -7.28
N ASN A 68 -9.11 -18.89 -7.83
CA ASN A 68 -10.11 -19.69 -7.13
C ASN A 68 -9.61 -21.15 -6.99
N LYS A 69 -10.35 -21.98 -6.25
CA LYS A 69 -9.99 -23.40 -6.07
C LYS A 69 -9.96 -24.18 -7.39
N ASP A 70 -10.74 -23.75 -8.37
CA ASP A 70 -10.81 -24.32 -9.72
C ASP A 70 -9.70 -23.82 -10.66
N GLY A 71 -8.78 -22.97 -10.18
CA GLY A 71 -7.71 -22.38 -10.97
C GLY A 71 -8.12 -21.15 -11.79
N SER A 72 -9.40 -20.76 -11.82
CA SER A 72 -9.84 -19.53 -12.50
C SER A 72 -9.32 -18.27 -11.79
N LYS A 73 -9.07 -17.20 -12.55
CA LYS A 73 -8.58 -15.92 -11.98
C LYS A 73 -9.62 -15.33 -11.03
N LYS A 74 -9.16 -14.89 -9.85
CA LYS A 74 -9.98 -14.20 -8.84
C LYS A 74 -9.58 -12.72 -8.75
N GLY A 75 -10.32 -11.88 -9.47
CA GLY A 75 -10.03 -10.44 -9.58
C GLY A 75 -8.80 -10.16 -10.44
N GLY A 76 -8.40 -8.90 -10.54
CA GLY A 76 -7.22 -8.49 -11.31
C GLY A 76 -5.89 -8.80 -10.61
N PRO A 77 -4.78 -8.73 -11.36
CA PRO A 77 -3.44 -8.78 -10.79
C PRO A 77 -3.21 -7.69 -9.73
N TYR A 78 -2.28 -7.95 -8.82
CA TYR A 78 -1.93 -7.04 -7.73
C TYR A 78 -0.44 -7.10 -7.43
N LEU A 79 0.08 -6.09 -6.76
CA LEU A 79 1.48 -6.02 -6.34
C LEU A 79 1.62 -6.54 -4.91
N ARG A 80 2.63 -7.36 -4.65
CA ARG A 80 3.04 -7.72 -3.29
C ARG A 80 4.43 -7.13 -3.01
N ALA A 81 4.52 -6.25 -2.03
CA ALA A 81 5.77 -5.60 -1.66
C ALA A 81 6.63 -6.45 -0.71
N SER A 82 7.94 -6.47 -0.96
CA SER A 82 9.01 -7.02 -0.12
C SER A 82 10.22 -6.08 -0.13
N ASP A 83 11.22 -6.34 0.72
CA ASP A 83 12.46 -5.54 0.80
C ASP A 83 12.19 -4.04 0.88
N ILE A 84 11.28 -3.67 1.78
CA ILE A 84 10.72 -2.33 1.88
C ILE A 84 11.66 -1.45 2.70
N ALA A 85 12.08 -0.33 2.11
CA ALA A 85 12.85 0.72 2.74
C ALA A 85 12.08 2.04 2.70
N LEU A 86 12.03 2.74 3.83
CA LEU A 86 11.49 4.10 3.92
C LEU A 86 12.37 5.05 3.09
N ILE A 87 11.76 6.06 2.45
CA ILE A 87 12.47 7.21 1.89
C ILE A 87 12.34 8.34 2.91
N PRO A 88 13.36 8.60 3.75
CA PRO A 88 13.24 9.52 4.89
C PRO A 88 12.80 10.92 4.48
N GLU A 89 13.29 11.42 3.35
CA GLU A 89 13.01 12.77 2.83
C GLU A 89 11.55 12.94 2.37
N SER A 90 10.79 11.84 2.31
CA SER A 90 9.36 11.85 1.97
C SER A 90 8.44 11.82 3.17
N VAL A 91 8.97 11.64 4.38
CA VAL A 91 8.19 11.72 5.62
C VAL A 91 7.98 13.20 5.90
N PRO A 92 6.73 13.70 5.93
CA PRO A 92 6.49 15.08 6.30
C PRO A 92 6.61 15.23 7.82
N ASP A 93 7.12 16.38 8.27
CA ASP A 93 7.23 16.72 9.71
C ASP A 93 5.85 16.83 10.38
N GLU A 94 4.81 17.06 9.60
CA GLU A 94 3.41 17.06 10.03
C GLU A 94 2.52 16.35 9.01
N GLY A 95 1.43 15.73 9.47
CA GLY A 95 0.46 15.18 8.52
C GLY A 95 -0.59 14.25 9.10
N LEU A 96 -1.37 13.65 8.20
CA LEU A 96 -2.47 12.76 8.57
C LEU A 96 -1.96 11.35 8.86
N VAL A 97 -2.07 10.94 10.12
CA VAL A 97 -1.70 9.60 10.59
C VAL A 97 -2.95 8.73 10.76
N ALA A 98 -2.88 7.49 10.26
CA ALA A 98 -3.98 6.55 10.36
C ALA A 98 -3.97 5.83 11.71
N GLN A 99 -5.01 6.01 12.51
CA GLN A 99 -5.18 5.33 13.80
C GLN A 99 -6.37 4.37 13.75
N VAL A 100 -6.16 3.14 14.24
CA VAL A 100 -7.23 2.16 14.38
C VAL A 100 -8.27 2.67 15.38
N LYS A 101 -9.55 2.60 15.03
CA LYS A 101 -10.63 2.97 15.97
C LYS A 101 -10.68 1.97 17.12
N LYS A 102 -10.56 2.47 18.36
CA LYS A 102 -10.72 1.66 19.58
C LYS A 102 -12.10 0.97 19.55
N GLY A 103 -12.14 -0.32 19.87
CA GLY A 103 -13.37 -1.13 19.82
C GLY A 103 -13.77 -1.66 18.44
N SER A 104 -12.97 -1.43 17.40
CA SER A 104 -13.21 -2.04 16.07
C SER A 104 -13.03 -3.56 16.12
N ILE A 105 -14.13 -4.32 16.02
CA ILE A 105 -14.13 -5.80 16.02
C ILE A 105 -13.16 -6.37 14.97
N SER A 106 -13.14 -5.79 13.76
CA SER A 106 -12.29 -6.26 12.66
C SER A 106 -10.85 -5.73 12.71
N GLY A 107 -10.58 -4.72 13.54
CA GLY A 107 -9.36 -3.90 13.44
C GLY A 107 -9.16 -3.19 12.09
N LEU A 108 -10.19 -3.10 11.23
CA LEU A 108 -10.10 -2.52 9.88
C LEU A 108 -10.70 -1.12 9.77
N ALA A 109 -11.31 -0.60 10.84
CA ALA A 109 -11.86 0.74 10.90
C ALA A 109 -10.81 1.72 11.44
N TYR A 110 -10.63 2.86 10.75
CA TYR A 110 -9.60 3.85 11.07
C TYR A 110 -10.20 5.25 11.16
N LYS A 111 -9.56 6.10 11.94
CA LYS A 111 -9.68 7.55 11.89
C LYS A 111 -8.33 8.13 11.46
N TYR A 112 -8.36 9.33 10.88
CA TYR A 112 -7.14 10.09 10.59
C TYR A 112 -7.06 11.23 11.58
N VAL A 113 -5.88 11.40 12.17
CA VAL A 113 -5.58 12.48 13.11
C VAL A 113 -4.42 13.26 12.50
N TRP A 114 -4.54 14.59 12.50
CA TRP A 114 -3.42 15.45 12.14
C TRP A 114 -2.41 15.42 13.28
N ASP A 115 -1.16 15.15 12.96
CA ASP A 115 -0.04 15.19 13.89
C ASP A 115 0.90 16.31 13.46
N GLU A 116 1.13 17.28 14.34
CA GLU A 116 1.99 18.45 14.09
C GLU A 116 3.47 18.16 14.38
N MET A 117 3.78 16.95 14.87
CA MET A 117 5.14 16.57 15.30
C MET A 117 5.44 15.11 14.96
N PHE A 118 5.45 14.78 13.67
CA PHE A 118 5.79 13.44 13.20
C PHE A 118 7.30 13.16 13.19
#